data_AF-A0A931V890-F1
#
_entry.id   AF-A0A931V890-F1
#
_cell.length_a   1.000
_cell.length_b   1.000
_cell.length_c   1.000
_cell.angle_alpha   90.00
_cell.angle_beta   90.00
_cell.angle_gamma   90.00
#
_symmetry.space_group_name_H-M   'P 1'
#
loop_
_entity.id
_entity.type
_entity.pdbx_description
1 polymer ?
#
loop_
_entity_poly.entity_id
_entity_poly.type
_entity_poly.pdbx_seq_one_letter_code
_entity_poly.pdbx_strand_id
1 'polypeptide(L)'
;MADIQLICSACGKAQTVSEYVQERELECPACGKPLTLADRKPVKISLDLKRSAPPPPHEGAVPGAPGAPAIAPVPAIAGRSSIFTAQDIRSVQAHKRKVWLAAFVFLALAGLLAYLRFFSSWPFLPQASLKFYGKLAIACAYLLIIGLALRDNMFDGLLAIVVPLYPFYYLFFLSGAVFLRALVGALLAVFGYDTLIVLQAWAIQVTDAVNKWIERMGS
;
A
#
# COMPACT_ATOMS: atom_id res chain seq x y z
N MET A 1 -3.16 -23.23 1.84
CA MET A 1 -4.06 -23.79 0.82
C MET A 1 -5.04 -24.68 1.56
N ALA A 2 -6.31 -24.30 1.60
CA ALA A 2 -7.33 -25.08 2.31
C ALA A 2 -8.11 -25.90 1.29
N ASP A 3 -8.09 -27.22 1.46
CA ASP A 3 -8.88 -28.14 0.66
C ASP A 3 -10.25 -28.34 1.32
N ILE A 4 -11.31 -28.32 0.52
CA ILE A 4 -12.69 -28.46 1.01
C ILE A 4 -13.22 -29.82 0.58
N GLN A 5 -13.75 -30.60 1.52
CA GLN A 5 -14.43 -31.86 1.22
C GLN A 5 -15.90 -31.58 0.90
N LEU A 6 -16.33 -31.95 -0.31
CA LEU A 6 -17.70 -31.88 -0.80
C LEU A 6 -18.26 -33.30 -0.97
N ILE A 7 -19.49 -33.53 -0.51
CA ILE A 7 -20.16 -34.82 -0.69
C ILE A 7 -21.14 -34.67 -1.87
N CYS A 8 -21.03 -35.54 -2.87
CA CYS A 8 -21.96 -35.54 -3.99
C CYS A 8 -23.36 -36.00 -3.54
N SER A 9 -24.38 -35.18 -3.77
CA SER A 9 -25.77 -35.48 -3.42
C SER A 9 -26.35 -36.68 -4.17
N ALA A 10 -25.81 -37.02 -5.34
CA ALA A 10 -26.31 -38.12 -6.16
C ALA A 10 -25.70 -39.49 -5.83
N CYS A 11 -24.41 -39.54 -5.47
CA CYS A 11 -23.70 -40.81 -5.26
C CYS A 11 -23.11 -40.98 -3.85
N GLY A 12 -23.15 -39.95 -3.01
CA GLY A 12 -22.68 -39.99 -1.62
C GLY A 12 -21.15 -40.05 -1.44
N LYS A 13 -20.37 -40.00 -2.52
CA LYS A 13 -18.90 -39.99 -2.43
C LYS A 13 -18.38 -38.60 -2.07
N ALA A 14 -17.46 -38.55 -1.10
CA ALA A 14 -16.72 -37.36 -0.73
C ALA A 14 -15.61 -37.07 -1.77
N GLN A 15 -15.42 -35.79 -2.08
CA GLN A 15 -14.43 -35.30 -3.02
C GLN A 15 -13.75 -34.06 -2.47
N THR A 16 -12.45 -33.97 -2.70
CA THR A 16 -11.63 -32.86 -2.24
C THR A 16 -11.45 -31.86 -3.38
N VAL A 17 -11.88 -30.62 -3.19
CA VAL A 17 -11.82 -29.56 -4.21
C VAL A 17 -11.09 -28.34 -3.63
N SER A 18 -10.26 -27.69 -4.45
CA SER A 18 -9.55 -26.47 -4.09
C SER A 18 -10.50 -25.28 -3.96
N GLU A 19 -10.26 -24.42 -2.96
CA GLU A 19 -11.07 -23.22 -2.65
C GLU A 19 -11.19 -22.24 -3.83
N TYR A 20 -10.30 -22.31 -4.83
CA TYR A 20 -10.27 -21.38 -5.96
C TYR A 20 -10.95 -21.89 -7.24
N VAL A 21 -11.61 -23.04 -7.20
CA VAL A 21 -12.32 -23.54 -8.39
C VAL A 21 -13.57 -22.69 -8.62
N GLN A 22 -13.64 -22.03 -9.78
CA GLN A 22 -14.77 -21.19 -10.17
C GLN A 22 -16.04 -22.03 -10.26
N GLU A 23 -17.14 -21.53 -9.67
CA GLU A 23 -18.42 -22.23 -9.44
C GLU A 23 -19.13 -22.78 -10.69
N ARG A 24 -18.62 -22.50 -11.89
CA ARG A 24 -19.23 -22.94 -13.13
C ARG A 24 -18.81 -24.37 -13.47
N GLU A 25 -19.68 -25.29 -13.03
CA GLU A 25 -19.85 -26.67 -13.51
C GLU A 25 -18.74 -27.66 -13.11
N LEU A 26 -18.67 -27.95 -11.81
CA LEU A 26 -17.97 -29.14 -11.32
C LEU A 26 -18.86 -30.38 -11.48
N GLU A 27 -18.45 -31.32 -12.32
CA GLU A 27 -19.08 -32.65 -12.43
C GLU A 27 -18.47 -33.63 -11.45
N CYS A 28 -19.29 -34.53 -10.91
CA CYS A 28 -18.79 -35.57 -10.02
C CYS A 28 -18.03 -36.63 -10.84
N PRO A 29 -16.70 -36.85 -10.66
CA PRO A 29 -15.97 -37.89 -11.38
C PRO A 29 -16.49 -39.31 -11.18
N ALA A 30 -17.31 -39.56 -10.16
CA ALA A 30 -17.87 -40.88 -9.92
C ALA A 30 -19.21 -41.14 -10.65
N CYS A 31 -20.00 -40.09 -10.93
CA CYS A 31 -21.35 -40.27 -11.49
C CYS A 31 -21.72 -39.30 -12.62
N GLY A 32 -20.84 -38.37 -12.98
CA GLY A 32 -21.02 -37.41 -14.08
C GLY A 32 -22.12 -36.37 -13.86
N LYS A 33 -22.74 -36.32 -12.68
CA LYS A 33 -23.78 -35.33 -12.37
C LYS A 33 -23.16 -34.03 -11.84
N PRO A 34 -23.74 -32.86 -12.14
CA PRO A 34 -23.25 -31.58 -11.65
C PRO A 34 -23.37 -31.52 -10.12
N LEU A 35 -22.29 -31.14 -9.44
CA LEU A 35 -22.34 -30.86 -8.00
C LEU A 35 -23.02 -29.51 -7.79
N THR A 36 -24.23 -29.54 -7.26
CA THR A 36 -24.87 -28.35 -6.69
C THR A 36 -24.13 -27.96 -5.41
N LEU A 37 -23.27 -26.95 -5.48
CA LEU A 37 -22.77 -26.29 -4.28
C LEU A 37 -23.97 -25.68 -3.55
N ALA A 38 -24.15 -26.02 -2.28
CA ALA A 38 -25.16 -25.37 -1.46
C ALA A 38 -24.87 -23.87 -1.48
N ASP A 39 -25.88 -23.06 -1.81
CA ASP A 39 -25.81 -21.59 -1.88
C ASP A 39 -25.20 -21.05 -0.58
N ARG A 40 -23.87 -20.91 -0.58
CA ARG A 40 -23.17 -20.18 0.46
C ARG A 40 -23.41 -18.73 0.08
N LYS A 41 -24.39 -18.11 0.74
CA LYS A 41 -24.52 -16.65 0.75
C LYS A 41 -23.11 -16.09 0.88
N PRO A 42 -22.59 -15.32 -0.09
CA PRO A 42 -21.26 -14.75 0.01
C PRO A 42 -21.28 -13.92 1.28
N VAL A 43 -20.67 -14.45 2.33
CA VAL A 43 -20.37 -13.66 3.51
C VAL A 43 -19.41 -12.65 2.95
N LYS A 44 -19.88 -11.42 2.74
CA LYS A 44 -18.98 -10.30 2.46
C LYS A 44 -18.00 -10.32 3.63
N ILE A 45 -16.80 -10.84 3.39
CA ILE A 45 -15.66 -10.63 4.26
C ILE A 45 -15.23 -9.19 3.95
N SER A 46 -16.08 -8.21 4.28
CA SER A 46 -15.51 -7.04 4.91
C SER A 46 -14.82 -7.61 6.13
N LEU A 47 -13.51 -7.42 6.23
CA LEU A 47 -12.76 -7.57 7.47
C LEU A 47 -13.29 -6.54 8.48
N ASP A 48 -14.58 -6.60 8.82
CA ASP A 48 -15.02 -6.26 10.15
C ASP A 48 -14.40 -7.36 11.01
N LEU A 49 -13.26 -7.02 11.62
CA LEU A 49 -12.78 -7.66 12.82
C LEU A 49 -13.94 -7.63 13.82
N LYS A 50 -14.80 -8.64 13.72
CA LYS A 50 -15.92 -8.88 14.61
C LYS A 50 -15.27 -9.19 15.94
N ARG A 51 -15.07 -8.13 16.73
CA ARG A 51 -14.75 -8.17 18.14
C ARG A 51 -15.77 -9.12 18.74
N SER A 52 -15.36 -10.36 18.99
CA SER A 52 -16.23 -11.40 19.52
C SER A 52 -16.84 -10.86 20.80
N ALA A 53 -18.12 -10.50 20.74
CA ALA A 53 -18.90 -10.33 21.95
C ALA A 53 -18.87 -11.69 22.66
N PRO A 54 -18.59 -11.72 23.98
CA PRO A 54 -18.67 -12.97 24.73
C PRO A 54 -20.08 -13.55 24.57
N PRO A 55 -20.22 -14.89 24.44
CA PRO A 55 -21.53 -15.52 24.29
C PRO A 55 -22.43 -15.11 25.47
N PRO A 56 -23.73 -14.89 25.23
CA PRO A 56 -24.66 -14.62 26.31
C PRO A 56 -24.60 -15.79 27.31
N PRO A 57 -24.62 -15.50 28.63
CA PRO A 57 -24.67 -16.56 29.63
C PRO A 57 -25.91 -17.42 29.38
N HIS A 58 -25.71 -18.74 29.29
CA HIS A 58 -26.80 -19.69 29.22
C HIS A 58 -27.62 -19.61 30.52
N GLU A 59 -28.67 -18.79 30.54
CA GLU A 59 -29.79 -18.93 31.47
C GLU A 59 -30.62 -20.14 31.02
N GLY A 60 -30.19 -21.31 31.49
CA GLY A 60 -30.86 -22.57 31.29
C GLY A 60 -30.49 -23.50 32.43
N ALA A 61 -30.97 -23.16 33.64
CA ALA A 61 -30.84 -24.01 34.81
C ALA A 61 -31.55 -25.35 34.58
N VAL A 62 -30.77 -26.44 34.52
CA VAL A 62 -31.27 -27.79 34.80
C VAL A 62 -30.95 -28.06 36.27
N PRO A 63 -31.95 -28.23 37.16
CA PRO A 63 -31.69 -28.56 38.55
C PRO A 63 -31.45 -30.07 38.67
N GLY A 64 -30.23 -30.46 39.00
CA GLY A 64 -29.96 -31.84 39.45
C GLY A 64 -28.59 -32.41 39.06
N ALA A 65 -27.51 -31.86 39.60
CA ALA A 65 -26.24 -32.57 39.70
C ALA A 65 -25.42 -32.06 40.90
N PRO A 66 -25.20 -32.88 41.95
CA PRO A 66 -24.35 -32.50 43.07
C PRO A 66 -22.88 -32.76 42.73
N GLY A 67 -22.06 -31.71 42.81
CA GLY A 67 -20.61 -31.84 42.94
C GLY A 67 -19.79 -31.23 41.81
N ALA A 68 -19.71 -29.91 41.75
CA ALA A 68 -18.59 -29.23 41.07
C ALA A 68 -18.12 -28.05 41.93
N PRO A 69 -16.81 -27.90 42.18
CA PRO A 69 -16.28 -26.85 43.04
C PRO A 69 -16.52 -25.47 42.43
N ALA A 70 -16.94 -24.54 43.28
CA ALA A 70 -17.27 -23.16 42.92
C ALA A 70 -16.03 -22.44 42.34
N ILE A 71 -16.02 -22.24 41.02
CA ILE A 71 -15.05 -21.39 40.33
C ILE A 71 -15.45 -19.94 40.64
N ALA A 72 -14.52 -19.18 41.23
CA ALA A 72 -14.73 -17.80 41.61
C ALA A 72 -15.15 -16.93 40.39
N PRO A 73 -16.10 -16.00 40.56
CA PRO A 73 -16.57 -15.16 39.47
C PRO A 73 -15.43 -14.28 38.95
N VAL A 74 -15.08 -14.45 37.67
CA VAL A 74 -14.15 -13.56 36.96
C VAL A 74 -14.81 -12.17 36.90
N PRO A 75 -14.15 -11.10 37.37
CA PRO A 75 -14.74 -9.77 37.36
C PRO A 75 -15.05 -9.36 35.92
N ALA A 76 -16.31 -8.98 35.68
CA ALA A 76 -16.78 -8.52 34.39
C ALA A 76 -15.98 -7.29 33.95
N ILE A 77 -15.12 -7.45 32.94
CA ILE A 77 -14.38 -6.36 32.28
C ILE A 77 -15.36 -5.63 31.34
N ALA A 78 -16.41 -5.06 31.91
CA ALA A 78 -17.37 -4.21 31.22
C ALA A 78 -16.88 -2.76 31.33
N GLY A 79 -16.14 -2.26 30.34
CA GLY A 79 -15.74 -0.85 30.34
C GLY A 79 -14.60 -0.41 29.44
N ARG A 80 -14.03 -1.29 28.59
CA ARG A 80 -12.88 -0.92 27.75
C ARG A 80 -13.19 -0.45 26.33
N SER A 81 -14.45 -0.42 25.88
CA SER A 81 -14.77 -0.07 24.48
C SER A 81 -14.61 1.42 24.16
N SER A 82 -14.87 2.34 25.10
CA SER A 82 -14.82 3.79 24.85
C SER A 82 -13.41 4.37 24.77
N ILE A 83 -12.43 3.75 25.42
CA ILE A 83 -11.04 4.23 25.46
C ILE A 83 -10.34 4.04 24.09
N PHE A 84 -10.66 2.97 23.36
CA PHE A 84 -10.10 2.72 22.03
C PHE A 84 -10.61 3.69 20.97
N THR A 85 -11.90 4.06 21.00
CA THR A 85 -12.47 5.01 20.04
C THR A 85 -11.88 6.41 20.18
N ALA A 86 -11.57 6.84 21.41
CA ALA A 86 -10.94 8.14 21.65
C ALA A 86 -9.47 8.18 21.16
N GLN A 87 -8.75 7.06 21.17
CA GLN A 87 -7.39 6.98 20.65
C GLN A 87 -7.36 7.06 19.11
N ASP A 88 -8.32 6.43 18.43
CA ASP A 88 -8.41 6.50 16.97
C ASP A 88 -8.67 7.94 16.48
N ILE A 89 -9.61 8.65 17.10
CA ILE A 89 -9.93 10.04 16.73
C ILE A 89 -8.70 10.96 16.88
N ARG A 90 -7.91 10.78 17.96
CA ARG A 90 -6.68 11.56 18.18
C ARG A 90 -5.61 11.26 17.14
N SER A 91 -5.48 10.00 16.72
CA SER A 91 -4.52 9.61 15.68
C SER A 91 -4.87 10.21 14.31
N VAL A 92 -6.16 10.23 13.97
CA VAL A 92 -6.68 10.82 12.71
C VAL A 92 -6.48 12.34 12.70
N GLN A 93 -6.77 13.02 13.81
CA GLN A 93 -6.55 14.48 13.92
C GLN A 93 -5.06 14.83 13.83
N ALA A 94 -4.18 14.06 14.46
CA ALA A 94 -2.74 14.25 14.36
C ALA A 94 -2.24 14.05 12.92
N HIS A 95 -2.77 13.06 12.20
CA HIS A 95 -2.44 12.84 10.79
C HIS A 95 -2.91 14.02 9.92
N LYS A 96 -4.15 14.48 10.10
CA LYS A 96 -4.69 15.66 9.39
C LYS A 96 -3.81 16.89 9.57
N ARG A 97 -3.35 17.16 10.80
CA ARG A 97 -2.45 18.29 11.09
C ARG A 97 -1.10 18.16 10.39
N LYS A 98 -0.52 16.95 10.36
CA LYS A 98 0.74 16.68 9.65
C LYS A 98 0.61 16.90 8.14
N VAL A 99 -0.48 16.42 7.54
CA VAL A 99 -0.76 16.63 6.10
C VAL A 99 -0.93 18.11 5.78
N TRP A 100 -1.64 18.86 6.62
CA TRP A 100 -1.83 20.30 6.42
C TRP A 100 -0.52 21.08 6.53
N LEU A 101 0.31 20.76 7.54
CA LEU A 101 1.66 21.32 7.66
C LEU A 101 2.53 21.01 6.44
N ALA A 102 2.52 19.77 5.97
CA ALA A 102 3.29 19.39 4.79
C ALA A 102 2.80 20.12 3.52
N ALA A 103 1.49 20.32 3.36
CA ALA A 103 0.94 21.09 2.25
C ALA A 103 1.38 22.56 2.28
N PHE A 104 1.41 23.19 3.46
CA PHE A 104 1.97 24.54 3.59
C PHE A 104 3.46 24.59 3.30
N VAL A 105 4.22 23.64 3.83
CA VAL A 105 5.66 23.55 3.57
C VAL A 105 5.91 23.41 2.07
N PHE A 106 5.12 22.59 1.37
CA PHE A 106 5.16 22.48 -0.08
C PHE A 106 4.86 23.81 -0.77
N LEU A 107 3.75 24.49 -0.43
CA LEU A 107 3.37 25.76 -1.04
C LEU A 107 4.42 26.85 -0.80
N ALA A 108 4.93 26.95 0.42
CA ALA A 108 5.95 27.93 0.79
C ALA A 108 7.27 27.66 0.04
N LEU A 109 7.74 26.41 0.02
CA LEU A 109 8.97 26.03 -0.70
C LEU A 109 8.82 26.19 -2.21
N ALA A 110 7.74 25.68 -2.78
CA ALA A 110 7.49 25.76 -4.22
C ALA A 110 7.36 27.22 -4.67
N GLY A 111 6.60 28.04 -3.92
CA GLY A 111 6.46 29.47 -4.17
C GLY A 111 7.79 30.22 -4.06
N LEU A 112 8.57 29.95 -3.00
CA LEU A 112 9.88 30.57 -2.80
C LEU A 112 10.86 30.18 -3.92
N LEU A 113 10.95 28.90 -4.27
CA LEU A 113 11.83 28.41 -5.33
C LEU A 113 11.41 28.92 -6.71
N ALA A 114 10.11 28.98 -7.00
CA ALA A 114 9.60 29.56 -8.23
C ALA A 114 9.89 31.07 -8.32
N TYR A 115 9.70 31.80 -7.22
CA TYR A 115 10.04 33.22 -7.14
C TYR A 115 11.54 33.45 -7.38
N LEU A 116 12.39 32.67 -6.70
CA LEU A 116 13.85 32.72 -6.90
C LEU A 116 14.25 32.38 -8.33
N ARG A 117 13.53 31.47 -8.99
CA ARG A 117 13.82 31.06 -10.37
C ARG A 117 13.43 32.10 -11.42
N PHE A 118 12.24 32.68 -11.29
CA PHE A 118 11.65 33.51 -12.36
C PHE A 118 11.76 35.01 -12.12
N PHE A 119 11.71 35.46 -10.86
CA PHE A 119 11.61 36.88 -10.53
C PHE A 119 12.87 37.45 -9.88
N SER A 120 13.68 36.61 -9.22
CA SER A 120 14.87 37.10 -8.56
C SER A 120 15.97 37.40 -9.59
N SER A 121 16.11 38.67 -9.96
CA SER A 121 17.31 39.22 -10.59
C SER A 121 18.41 39.39 -9.53
N TRP A 122 18.71 38.33 -8.76
CA TRP A 122 19.72 38.41 -7.72
C TRP A 122 21.09 38.56 -8.39
N PRO A 123 21.82 39.67 -8.16
CA PRO A 123 23.03 39.97 -8.91
C PRO A 123 24.15 38.95 -8.69
N PHE A 124 24.09 38.16 -7.62
CA PHE A 124 25.12 37.20 -7.23
C PHE A 124 24.85 35.76 -7.69
N LEU A 125 23.68 35.45 -8.26
CA LEU A 125 23.30 34.08 -8.60
C LEU A 125 22.88 33.99 -10.08
N PRO A 126 23.83 33.66 -10.98
CA PRO A 126 23.52 33.41 -12.38
C PRO A 126 22.45 32.32 -12.52
N GLN A 127 21.47 32.52 -13.41
CA GLN A 127 20.41 31.54 -13.66
C GLN A 127 20.95 30.15 -14.05
N ALA A 128 22.11 30.10 -14.73
CA ALA A 128 22.78 28.85 -15.08
C ALA A 128 23.16 28.03 -13.83
N SER A 129 23.71 28.69 -12.81
CA SER A 129 24.07 28.06 -11.53
C SER A 129 22.84 27.55 -10.81
N LEU A 130 21.73 28.31 -10.81
CA LEU A 130 20.47 27.89 -10.18
C LEU A 130 19.92 26.61 -10.84
N LYS A 131 19.97 26.51 -12.17
CA LYS A 131 19.57 25.29 -12.90
C LYS A 131 20.46 24.11 -12.55
N PHE A 132 21.78 24.33 -12.44
CA PHE A 132 22.72 23.27 -12.05
C PHE A 132 22.43 22.76 -10.63
N TYR A 133 22.27 23.66 -9.66
CA TYR A 133 21.92 23.28 -8.28
C TYR A 133 20.55 22.61 -8.20
N GLY A 134 19.56 23.03 -9.00
CA GLY A 134 18.26 22.37 -9.09
C GLY A 134 18.36 20.92 -9.56
N LYS A 135 19.16 20.66 -10.61
CA LYS A 135 19.43 19.28 -11.08
C LYS A 135 20.15 18.45 -10.03
N LEU A 136 21.16 19.02 -9.37
CA LEU A 136 21.90 18.35 -8.30
C LEU A 136 20.98 18.03 -7.11
N ALA A 137 20.10 18.96 -6.72
CA ALA A 137 19.15 18.75 -5.64
C ALA A 137 18.16 17.62 -5.97
N ILE A 138 17.65 17.55 -7.21
CA ILE A 138 16.79 16.43 -7.62
C ILE A 138 17.56 15.12 -7.64
N ALA A 139 18.81 15.08 -8.11
CA ALA A 139 19.63 13.88 -8.08
C ALA A 139 19.89 13.39 -6.64
N CYS A 140 20.22 14.30 -5.72
CA CYS A 140 20.37 13.98 -4.30
C CYS A 140 19.06 13.47 -3.69
N ALA A 141 17.93 14.12 -3.99
CA ALA A 141 16.61 13.66 -3.55
C ALA A 141 16.29 12.27 -4.09
N TYR A 142 16.61 11.98 -5.35
CA TYR A 142 16.42 10.69 -5.97
C TYR A 142 17.20 9.58 -5.25
N LEU A 143 18.48 9.80 -4.95
CA LEU A 143 19.31 8.86 -4.19
C LEU A 143 18.80 8.66 -2.76
N LEU A 144 18.36 9.73 -2.11
CA LEU A 144 17.76 9.65 -0.76
C LEU A 144 16.51 8.78 -0.77
N ILE A 145 15.64 8.93 -1.77
CA ILE A 145 14.43 8.11 -1.90
C ILE A 145 14.77 6.64 -2.13
N ILE A 146 15.80 6.32 -2.93
CA ILE A 146 16.28 4.94 -3.11
C ILE A 146 16.76 4.37 -1.77
N GLY A 147 17.54 5.13 -1.01
CA GLY A 147 18.00 4.71 0.32
C GLY A 147 16.84 4.48 1.30
N LEU A 148 15.81 5.31 1.23
CA LEU A 148 14.59 5.13 2.01
C LEU A 148 13.83 3.86 1.60
N ALA A 149 13.68 3.62 0.29
CA ALA A 149 13.04 2.43 -0.24
C ALA A 149 13.79 1.16 0.18
N LEU A 150 15.13 1.13 0.06
CA LEU A 150 15.96 0.00 0.50
C LEU A 150 15.83 -0.29 2.00
N ARG A 151 15.71 0.76 2.82
CA ARG A 151 15.53 0.64 4.27
C ARG A 151 14.18 0.02 4.63
N ASP A 152 13.12 0.42 3.93
CA ASP A 152 11.76 -0.03 4.22
C ASP A 152 11.50 -1.44 3.64
N ASN A 153 11.93 -1.68 2.39
CA ASN A 153 11.82 -2.96 1.70
C ASN A 153 12.90 -3.11 0.60
N MET A 154 13.73 -4.14 0.71
CA MET A 154 14.84 -4.38 -0.23
C MET A 154 14.35 -4.57 -1.68
N PHE A 155 13.17 -5.17 -1.89
CA PHE A 155 12.62 -5.36 -3.24
C PHE A 155 12.19 -4.04 -3.88
N ASP A 156 11.54 -3.16 -3.12
CA ASP A 156 11.19 -1.81 -3.59
C ASP A 156 12.44 -0.97 -3.87
N GLY A 157 13.47 -1.12 -3.05
CA GLY A 157 14.77 -0.49 -3.27
C GLY A 157 15.48 -1.00 -4.53
N LEU A 158 15.38 -2.29 -4.86
CA LEU A 158 15.92 -2.84 -6.10
C LEU A 158 15.15 -2.34 -7.33
N LEU A 159 13.81 -2.34 -7.27
CA LEU A 159 12.96 -1.76 -8.32
C LEU A 159 13.24 -0.27 -8.52
N ALA A 160 13.51 0.46 -7.44
CA ALA A 160 13.89 1.87 -7.45
C ALA A 160 15.20 2.14 -8.20
N ILE A 161 16.12 1.17 -8.26
CA ILE A 161 17.38 1.26 -9.02
C ILE A 161 17.16 0.86 -10.49
N VAL A 162 16.39 -0.21 -10.73
CA VAL A 162 16.20 -0.78 -12.07
C VAL A 162 15.25 0.05 -12.93
N VAL A 163 14.15 0.52 -12.35
CA VAL A 163 13.09 1.20 -13.08
C VAL A 163 13.22 2.71 -12.87
N PRO A 164 13.59 3.49 -13.91
CA PRO A 164 13.63 4.94 -13.80
C PRO A 164 12.23 5.45 -13.45
N LEU A 165 12.17 6.53 -12.66
CA LEU A 165 10.95 7.09 -12.05
C LEU A 165 10.27 6.28 -10.94
N TYR A 166 10.59 4.99 -10.74
CA TYR A 166 10.01 4.21 -9.63
C TYR A 166 10.25 4.84 -8.24
N PRO A 167 11.41 5.47 -7.94
CA PRO A 167 11.58 6.16 -6.65
C PRO A 167 10.51 7.22 -6.38
N PHE A 168 10.11 7.99 -7.40
CA PHE A 168 9.06 9.00 -7.20
C PHE A 168 7.70 8.34 -6.95
N TYR A 169 7.37 7.28 -7.69
CA TYR A 169 6.17 6.48 -7.43
C TYR A 169 6.15 5.93 -5.99
N TYR A 170 7.26 5.33 -5.56
CA TYR A 170 7.44 4.85 -4.19
C TYR A 170 7.22 5.96 -3.17
N LEU A 171 7.85 7.12 -3.37
CA LEU A 171 7.73 8.25 -2.46
C LEU A 171 6.27 8.70 -2.31
N PHE A 172 5.54 8.91 -3.41
CA PHE A 172 4.20 9.52 -3.38
C PHE A 172 3.06 8.56 -3.02
N PHE A 173 3.19 7.28 -3.33
CA PHE A 173 2.10 6.31 -3.11
C PHE A 173 2.39 5.36 -1.95
N LEU A 174 3.62 4.88 -1.81
CA LEU A 174 3.96 3.82 -0.84
C LEU A 174 4.55 4.39 0.47
N SER A 175 5.39 5.42 0.40
CA SER A 175 6.13 5.88 1.60
C SER A 175 5.26 6.66 2.59
N GLY A 176 5.39 6.43 3.90
CA GLY A 176 4.69 7.25 4.92
C GLY A 176 5.27 8.66 5.13
N ALA A 177 6.30 9.06 4.36
CA ALA A 177 7.12 10.25 4.60
C ALA A 177 6.50 11.53 4.02
N VAL A 178 5.45 12.04 4.67
CA VAL A 178 4.66 13.19 4.18
C VAL A 178 5.50 14.46 3.94
N PHE A 179 6.48 14.75 4.80
CA PHE A 179 7.36 15.92 4.63
C PHE A 179 8.34 15.77 3.47
N LEU A 180 8.86 14.56 3.25
CA LEU A 180 9.75 14.30 2.12
C LEU A 180 8.98 14.41 0.80
N ARG A 181 7.73 13.93 0.74
CA ARG A 181 6.83 14.15 -0.41
C ARG A 181 6.65 15.64 -0.71
N ALA A 182 6.43 16.46 0.31
CA ALA A 182 6.30 17.91 0.14
C ALA A 182 7.58 18.56 -0.38
N LEU A 183 8.74 18.20 0.17
CA LEU A 183 10.03 18.75 -0.23
C LEU A 183 10.38 18.36 -1.68
N VAL A 184 10.29 17.07 -2.00
CA VAL A 184 10.58 16.56 -3.36
C VAL A 184 9.54 17.05 -4.35
N GLY A 185 8.26 17.11 -3.95
CA GLY A 185 7.20 17.71 -4.76
C GLY A 185 7.49 19.16 -5.11
N ALA A 186 7.96 19.97 -4.15
CA ALA A 186 8.29 21.37 -4.42
C ALA A 186 9.48 21.51 -5.38
N LEU A 187 10.51 20.68 -5.23
CA LEU A 187 11.64 20.60 -6.17
C LEU A 187 11.18 20.21 -7.57
N LEU A 188 10.34 19.18 -7.69
CA LEU A 188 9.78 18.73 -8.96
C LEU A 188 8.83 19.77 -9.58
N ALA A 189 8.07 20.52 -8.80
CA ALA A 189 7.22 21.57 -9.34
C ALA A 189 8.02 22.67 -10.05
N VAL A 190 9.21 23.02 -9.53
CA VAL A 190 10.02 24.13 -10.06
C VAL A 190 11.04 23.66 -11.11
N PHE A 191 11.65 22.49 -10.91
CA PHE A 191 12.73 21.97 -11.75
C PHE A 191 12.35 20.70 -12.53
N GLY A 192 11.14 20.17 -12.35
CA GLY A 192 10.68 18.93 -12.98
C GLY A 192 10.66 18.98 -14.50
N TYR A 193 10.40 20.15 -15.08
CA TYR A 193 10.47 20.31 -16.54
C TYR A 193 11.90 20.13 -17.06
N ASP A 194 12.89 20.73 -16.38
CA ASP A 194 14.31 20.59 -16.75
C ASP A 194 14.76 19.13 -16.63
N THR A 195 14.29 18.41 -15.61
CA THR A 195 14.64 16.99 -15.44
C THR A 195 13.92 16.09 -16.44
N LEU A 196 12.70 16.42 -16.83
CA LEU A 196 11.97 15.68 -17.87
C LEU A 196 12.68 15.80 -19.23
N ILE A 197 13.19 16.98 -19.59
CA ILE A 197 14.00 17.15 -20.81
C ILE A 197 15.26 16.26 -20.77
N VAL A 198 15.96 16.25 -19.63
CA VAL A 198 17.16 15.40 -19.47
C VAL A 198 16.80 13.91 -19.56
N LEU A 199 15.70 13.50 -18.94
CA LEU A 199 15.22 12.12 -18.98
C LEU A 199 14.80 11.71 -20.39
N GLN A 200 14.14 12.59 -21.14
CA GLN A 200 13.77 12.35 -22.53
C GLN A 200 15.01 12.18 -23.41
N ALA A 201 16.01 13.07 -23.27
CA ALA A 201 17.26 12.96 -24.01
C ALA A 201 17.99 11.64 -23.70
N TRP A 202 18.02 11.24 -22.43
CA TRP A 202 18.59 9.96 -22.02
C TRP A 202 17.82 8.76 -22.61
N ALA A 203 16.48 8.79 -22.57
CA ALA A 203 15.65 7.72 -23.13
C ALA A 203 15.91 7.54 -24.63
N ILE A 204 16.03 8.64 -25.39
CA ILE A 204 16.38 8.61 -26.82
C ILE A 204 17.77 7.97 -27.03
N GLN A 205 18.76 8.35 -26.22
CA GLN A 205 20.11 7.75 -26.32
C GLN A 205 20.10 6.25 -26.04
N VAL A 206 19.31 5.79 -25.06
CA VAL A 206 19.17 4.37 -24.74
C VAL A 206 18.48 3.63 -25.90
N THR A 207 17.40 4.16 -26.46
CA THR A 207 16.72 3.53 -27.60
C THR A 207 17.63 3.43 -28.82
N ASP A 208 18.41 4.48 -29.11
CA ASP A 208 19.37 4.48 -30.22
C ASP A 208 20.49 3.45 -29.99
N ALA A 209 20.98 3.33 -28.75
CA ALA A 209 21.99 2.34 -28.40
C ALA A 209 21.47 0.90 -28.57
N VAL A 210 20.22 0.64 -28.16
CA VAL A 210 19.56 -0.65 -28.34
C VAL A 210 19.36 -0.98 -29.82
N ASN A 211 18.86 -0.02 -30.61
CA ASN A 211 18.66 -0.20 -32.05
C ASN A 211 19.99 -0.56 -32.75
N LYS A 212 21.06 0.18 -32.47
CA LYS A 212 22.41 -0.10 -32.99
C LYS A 212 22.98 -1.44 -32.53
N TRP A 213 22.54 -1.97 -31.39
CA TRP A 213 22.94 -3.29 -30.92
C TRP A 213 22.19 -4.39 -31.67
N ILE A 214 20.89 -4.21 -31.91
CA ILE A 214 20.06 -5.12 -32.72
C ILE A 214 20.59 -5.22 -34.15
N GLU A 215 20.89 -4.08 -34.78
CA GLU A 215 21.46 -4.03 -36.15
C GLU A 215 22.76 -4.84 -36.28
N ARG A 216 23.61 -4.81 -35.24
CA ARG A 216 24.88 -5.56 -35.21
C ARG A 216 24.70 -7.07 -34.98
N MET A 217 23.61 -7.49 -34.36
CA MET A 217 23.31 -8.91 -34.13
C MET A 217 22.59 -9.56 -35.33
N GLY A 218 21.98 -8.74 -36.18
CA GLY A 218 21.26 -9.21 -37.38
C GLY A 218 22.13 -9.39 -38.63
N SER A 219 23.36 -8.86 -38.63
CA SER A 219 24.38 -9.01 -39.68
C SER A 219 25.33 -10.16 -39.41
#